data_AF-A0A059FMA9-F1
#
_entry.id   AF-A0A059FMA9-F1
#
_cell.length_a   1.000
_cell.length_b   1.000
_cell.length_c   1.000
_cell.angle_alpha   90.00
_cell.angle_beta   90.00
_cell.angle_gamma   90.00
#
_symmetry.space_group_name_H-M   'P 1'
#
loop_
_entity.id
_entity.type
_entity.pdbx_description
1 polymer ?
#
loop_
_entity_poly.entity_id
_entity_poly.type
_entity_poly.pdbx_seq_one_letter_code
_entity_poly.pdbx_strand_id
1 'polypeptide(L)'
;MNLDTIATIANIMASGAVVLTLVFIGLQLRQNSHLTRMAAAQTSAQLLSSNLGRVAENGELAALLVNQQGRDNWTDAEYLRVTNFLSISFRHFEVLHTHRRFGVFEEELWEGSEARLKDSLSNPSIREWWGESRGFYARSFARYVDGLAAQMAAAAAE
;
A
#
# COMPACT_ATOMS: atom_id res chain seq x y z
N MET A 1 -14.63 32.96 -53.77
CA MET A 1 -14.86 32.13 -52.56
C MET A 1 -15.79 32.91 -51.65
N ASN A 2 -16.94 32.35 -51.28
CA ASN A 2 -17.88 33.01 -50.36
C ASN A 2 -17.39 32.84 -48.91
N LEU A 3 -17.66 33.82 -48.04
CA LEU A 3 -17.23 33.82 -46.64
C LEU A 3 -17.75 32.56 -45.91
N ASP A 4 -18.95 32.13 -46.26
CA ASP A 4 -19.61 30.93 -45.72
C ASP A 4 -18.84 29.64 -46.05
N THR A 5 -18.24 29.54 -47.24
CA THR A 5 -17.44 28.37 -47.63
C THR A 5 -16.17 28.29 -46.79
N ILE A 6 -15.52 29.43 -46.53
CA ILE A 6 -14.32 29.51 -45.68
C ILE A 6 -14.68 29.15 -44.24
N ALA A 7 -15.78 29.68 -43.71
CA ALA A 7 -16.26 29.39 -42.36
C ALA A 7 -16.59 27.89 -42.19
N THR A 8 -17.21 27.27 -43.19
CA THR A 8 -17.55 25.84 -43.17
C THR A 8 -16.27 24.98 -43.13
N ILE A 9 -15.27 25.30 -43.95
CA ILE A 9 -13.98 24.58 -43.95
C ILE A 9 -13.27 24.76 -42.60
N ALA A 10 -13.25 25.97 -42.05
CA ALA A 10 -12.65 26.25 -40.75
C ALA A 10 -13.32 25.46 -39.62
N ASN A 11 -14.65 25.34 -39.63
CA ASN A 11 -15.41 24.56 -38.64
C ASN A 11 -15.12 23.06 -38.74
N ILE A 12 -15.00 22.52 -39.95
CA ILE A 12 -14.64 21.10 -40.15
C ILE A 12 -13.23 20.83 -39.61
N MET A 13 -12.27 21.71 -39.90
CA MET A 13 -10.90 21.60 -39.38
C MET A 13 -10.84 21.72 -37.86
N ALA A 14 -11.58 22.68 -37.28
CA ALA A 14 -11.66 22.87 -35.84
C ALA A 14 -12.27 21.64 -35.14
N SER A 15 -13.37 21.10 -35.67
CA SER A 15 -13.98 19.87 -35.16
C SER A 15 -13.02 18.68 -35.25
N GLY A 16 -12.28 18.56 -36.36
CA GLY A 16 -11.25 17.53 -36.52
C GLY A 16 -10.13 17.65 -35.47
N ALA A 17 -9.65 18.87 -35.23
CA ALA A 17 -8.63 19.14 -34.21
C ALA A 17 -9.12 18.75 -32.80
N VAL A 18 -10.37 19.09 -32.44
CA VAL A 18 -10.95 18.72 -31.14
C VAL A 18 -11.00 17.20 -30.96
N VAL A 19 -11.42 16.45 -31.97
CA VAL A 19 -11.45 14.97 -31.92
C VAL A 19 -10.04 14.41 -31.73
N LEU A 20 -9.05 14.91 -32.48
CA LEU A 20 -7.66 14.49 -32.35
C LEU A 20 -7.11 14.79 -30.94
N THR A 21 -7.43 15.96 -30.37
CA THR A 21 -7.05 16.30 -28.99
C THR A 21 -7.67 15.36 -27.98
N LEU A 22 -8.96 15.01 -28.11
CA LEU A 22 -9.62 14.06 -27.22
C LEU A 22 -9.01 12.65 -27.28
N VAL A 23 -8.68 12.18 -28.49
CA VAL A 23 -7.98 10.89 -28.67
C VAL A 23 -6.60 10.92 -28.01
N PHE A 24 -5.84 12.01 -28.22
CA PHE A 24 -4.54 12.20 -27.60
C PHE A 24 -4.63 12.21 -26.06
N ILE A 25 -5.59 12.93 -25.48
CA ILE A 25 -5.83 12.95 -24.02
C ILE A 25 -6.18 11.55 -23.51
N GLY A 26 -7.03 10.80 -24.22
CA GLY A 26 -7.37 9.43 -23.85
C GLY A 26 -6.16 8.49 -23.82
N LEU A 27 -5.27 8.60 -24.81
CA LEU A 27 -4.01 7.85 -24.85
C LEU A 27 -3.04 8.31 -23.75
N GLN A 28 -2.92 9.61 -23.53
CA GLN A 28 -2.06 10.20 -22.49
C GLN A 28 -2.50 9.75 -21.10
N LEU A 29 -3.81 9.68 -20.82
CA LEU A 29 -4.34 9.21 -19.55
C LEU A 29 -4.02 7.74 -19.30
N ARG A 30 -4.06 6.89 -20.35
CA ARG A 30 -3.65 5.47 -20.26
C ARG A 30 -2.16 5.30 -19.97
N GLN A 31 -1.30 6.04 -20.67
CA GLN A 31 0.14 6.01 -20.44
C GLN A 31 0.52 6.53 -19.05
N ASN A 32 -0.13 7.63 -18.62
CA ASN A 32 0.06 8.19 -17.29
C ASN A 32 -0.34 7.18 -16.21
N SER A 33 -1.48 6.50 -16.38
CA SER A 33 -1.92 5.44 -15.47
C SER A 33 -0.90 4.32 -15.33
N HIS A 34 -0.29 3.87 -16.43
CA HIS A 34 0.77 2.85 -16.40
C HIS A 34 2.01 3.31 -15.63
N LEU A 35 2.50 4.52 -15.89
CA LEU A 35 3.65 5.08 -15.18
C LEU A 35 3.37 5.25 -13.68
N THR A 36 2.17 5.69 -13.30
CA THR A 36 1.76 5.80 -11.89
C THR A 36 1.77 4.43 -11.19
N ARG A 37 1.29 3.37 -11.85
CA ARG A 37 1.32 2.00 -11.30
C ARG A 37 2.75 1.52 -11.07
N MET A 38 3.63 1.69 -12.05
CA MET A 38 5.04 1.30 -11.91
C MET A 38 5.74 2.09 -10.80
N ALA A 39 5.49 3.39 -10.70
CA ALA A 39 6.05 4.21 -9.63
C ALA A 39 5.56 3.74 -8.24
N ALA A 40 4.27 3.41 -8.10
CA ALA A 40 3.73 2.88 -6.85
C ALA A 40 4.38 1.54 -6.45
N ALA A 41 4.57 0.63 -7.41
CA ALA A 41 5.27 -0.64 -7.19
C ALA A 41 6.74 -0.42 -6.79
N GLN A 42 7.44 0.51 -7.45
CA GLN A 42 8.83 0.85 -7.14
C GLN A 42 8.98 1.44 -5.73
N THR A 43 8.11 2.40 -5.36
CA THR A 43 8.10 2.97 -4.00
C THR A 43 7.79 1.90 -2.95
N SER A 44 6.88 0.97 -3.26
CA SER A 44 6.58 -0.18 -2.41
C SER A 44 7.82 -1.05 -2.18
N ALA A 45 8.52 -1.41 -3.25
CA ALA A 45 9.73 -2.22 -3.18
C ALA A 45 10.85 -1.53 -2.38
N GLN A 46 11.01 -0.21 -2.54
CA GLN A 46 11.99 0.58 -1.79
C GLN A 46 11.68 0.64 -0.29
N LEU A 47 10.42 0.87 0.08
CA LEU A 47 9.99 0.88 1.49
C LEU A 47 10.21 -0.50 2.12
N LEU A 48 9.82 -1.56 1.42
CA LEU A 48 10.05 -2.93 1.87
C LEU A 48 11.54 -3.22 2.06
N SER A 49 12.37 -2.90 1.07
CA SER A 49 13.82 -3.11 1.13
C SER A 49 14.45 -2.35 2.29
N SER A 50 14.10 -1.06 2.48
CA SER A 50 14.59 -0.27 3.61
C SER A 50 14.17 -0.86 4.95
N ASN A 51 12.93 -1.33 5.05
CA ASN A 51 12.41 -1.88 6.29
C ASN A 51 13.06 -3.24 6.63
N LEU A 52 13.21 -4.12 5.65
CA LEU A 52 13.92 -5.40 5.82
C LEU A 52 15.41 -5.18 6.13
N GLY A 53 16.05 -4.20 5.49
CA GLY A 53 17.44 -3.82 5.77
C GLY A 53 17.65 -3.44 7.23
N ARG A 54 16.73 -2.66 7.83
CA ARG A 54 16.79 -2.30 9.26
C ARG A 54 16.78 -3.53 10.19
N VAL A 55 16.03 -4.57 9.83
CA VAL A 55 16.01 -5.82 10.62
C VAL A 55 17.29 -6.62 10.37
N ALA A 56 17.74 -6.71 9.13
CA ALA A 56 18.94 -7.46 8.76
C ALA A 56 20.21 -6.88 9.41
N GLU A 57 20.29 -5.55 9.54
CA GLU A 57 21.43 -4.84 10.10
C GLU A 57 21.38 -4.71 11.63
N ASN A 58 20.26 -5.04 12.27
CA ASN A 58 20.06 -4.89 13.71
C ASN A 58 19.54 -6.19 14.35
N GLY A 59 20.46 -7.00 14.88
CA GLY A 59 20.14 -8.27 15.54
C GLY A 59 19.27 -8.13 16.80
N GLU A 60 19.36 -7.01 17.52
CA GLU A 60 18.51 -6.74 18.68
C GLU A 60 17.06 -6.51 18.24
N LEU A 61 16.84 -5.71 17.18
CA LEU A 61 15.51 -5.53 16.59
C LEU A 61 14.96 -6.85 16.04
N ALA A 62 15.78 -7.66 15.37
CA ALA A 62 15.37 -8.97 14.89
C ALA A 62 14.92 -9.88 16.05
N ALA A 63 15.68 -9.90 17.15
CA ALA A 63 15.32 -10.65 18.36
C ALA A 63 13.99 -10.20 18.97
N LEU A 64 13.73 -8.89 19.00
CA LEU A 64 12.45 -8.35 19.49
C LEU A 64 11.27 -8.75 18.60
N LEU A 65 11.43 -8.72 17.27
CA LEU A 65 10.36 -9.05 16.32
C LEU A 65 10.00 -10.54 16.27
N VAL A 66 10.94 -11.42 16.59
CA VAL A 66 10.66 -12.87 16.71
C VAL A 66 10.18 -13.28 18.10
N ASN A 67 10.23 -12.38 19.09
CA ASN A 67 9.78 -12.65 20.44
C ASN A 67 8.25 -12.85 20.46
N GLN A 68 7.81 -14.01 20.94
CA GLN A 68 6.41 -14.41 21.06
C GLN A 68 5.90 -14.42 22.51
N GLN A 69 6.69 -13.90 23.47
CA GLN A 69 6.33 -13.89 24.89
C GLN A 69 5.39 -12.74 25.28
N GLY A 70 4.82 -12.03 24.30
CA GLY A 70 3.87 -10.93 24.51
C GLY A 70 4.55 -9.57 24.72
N ARG A 71 3.74 -8.51 24.62
CA ARG A 71 4.16 -7.11 24.78
C ARG A 71 4.84 -6.85 26.12
N ASP A 72 4.33 -7.45 27.19
CA ASP A 72 4.74 -7.20 28.58
C ASP A 72 6.21 -7.56 28.85
N ASN A 73 6.84 -8.31 27.94
CA ASN A 73 8.24 -8.71 28.04
C ASN A 73 9.22 -7.71 27.39
N TRP A 74 8.73 -6.61 26.81
CA TRP A 74 9.58 -5.54 26.29
C TRP A 74 9.72 -4.41 27.30
N THR A 75 10.94 -3.91 27.49
CA THR A 75 11.17 -2.63 28.15
C THR A 75 10.53 -1.48 27.36
N ASP A 76 10.27 -0.33 28.01
CA ASP A 76 9.69 0.84 27.33
C ASP A 76 10.49 1.28 26.09
N ALA A 77 11.83 1.17 26.15
CA ALA A 77 12.71 1.51 25.04
C ALA A 77 12.60 0.52 23.88
N GLU A 78 12.52 -0.78 24.18
CA GLU A 78 12.31 -1.83 23.19
C GLU A 78 10.93 -1.71 22.55
N TYR A 79 9.89 -1.48 23.36
CA TYR A 79 8.52 -1.28 22.88
C TYR A 79 8.44 -0.07 21.96
N LEU A 80 9.08 1.06 22.29
CA LEU A 80 9.15 2.23 21.42
C LEU A 80 9.83 1.91 20.08
N ARG A 81 10.93 1.15 20.12
CA ARG A 81 11.67 0.74 18.92
C ARG A 81 10.82 -0.16 18.02
N VAL A 82 10.21 -1.20 18.59
CA VAL A 82 9.30 -2.11 17.87
C VAL A 82 8.09 -1.37 17.33
N THR A 83 7.48 -0.50 18.14
CA THR A 83 6.34 0.32 17.73
C THR A 83 6.67 1.20 16.53
N ASN A 84 7.82 1.87 16.53
CA ASN A 84 8.23 2.69 15.38
C ASN A 84 8.44 1.84 14.13
N PHE A 85 9.07 0.67 14.26
CA PHE A 85 9.28 -0.26 13.16
C PHE A 85 7.95 -0.79 12.59
N LEU A 86 7.06 -1.30 13.45
CA LEU A 86 5.76 -1.82 13.06
C LEU A 86 4.86 -0.72 12.51
N SER A 87 4.94 0.51 13.04
CA SER A 87 4.17 1.64 12.53
C SER A 87 4.50 1.97 11.07
N ILE A 88 5.79 1.96 10.71
CA ILE A 88 6.24 2.16 9.33
C ILE A 88 5.74 1.02 8.43
N SER A 89 5.85 -0.21 8.91
CA SER A 89 5.42 -1.42 8.19
C SER A 89 3.90 -1.41 7.93
N PHE A 90 3.10 -1.14 8.95
CA PHE A 90 1.63 -1.15 8.84
C PHE A 90 1.11 0.07 8.08
N ARG A 91 1.80 1.22 8.13
CA ARG A 91 1.47 2.37 7.26
C ARG A 91 1.73 2.02 5.80
N HIS A 92 2.79 1.26 5.51
CA HIS A 92 3.02 0.77 4.16
C HIS A 92 1.90 -0.16 3.68
N PHE A 93 1.47 -1.12 4.50
CA PHE A 93 0.32 -2.00 4.17
C PHE A 93 -0.99 -1.22 4.01
N GLU A 94 -1.24 -0.19 4.82
CA GLU A 94 -2.42 0.67 4.71
C GLU A 94 -2.49 1.38 3.34
N VAL A 95 -1.34 1.90 2.88
CA VAL A 95 -1.23 2.54 1.56
C VAL A 95 -1.50 1.55 0.44
N LEU A 96 -0.92 0.35 0.50
CA LEU A 96 -1.16 -0.70 -0.50
C LEU A 96 -2.62 -1.16 -0.51
N HIS A 97 -3.21 -1.38 0.66
CA HIS A 97 -4.62 -1.73 0.80
C HIS A 97 -5.52 -0.65 0.21
N THR A 98 -5.17 0.63 0.40
CA THR A 98 -5.88 1.76 -0.18
C THR A 98 -5.75 1.77 -1.70
N HIS A 99 -4.56 1.57 -2.26
CA HIS A 99 -4.35 1.50 -3.71
C HIS A 99 -5.07 0.31 -4.36
N ARG A 100 -5.11 -0.86 -3.69
CA ARG A 100 -5.90 -2.02 -4.13
C ARG A 100 -7.39 -1.66 -4.23
N ARG A 101 -7.95 -1.03 -3.19
CA ARG A 101 -9.36 -0.60 -3.18
C ARG A 101 -9.72 0.37 -4.32
N PHE A 102 -8.75 1.11 -4.83
CA PHE A 102 -8.91 2.01 -5.98
C PHE A 102 -8.50 1.41 -7.33
N GLY A 103 -8.11 0.12 -7.40
CA GLY A 103 -7.70 -0.55 -8.64
C GLY A 103 -6.38 -0.04 -9.23
N VAL A 104 -5.55 0.60 -8.40
CA VAL A 104 -4.23 1.14 -8.79
C VAL A 104 -3.16 0.08 -8.60
N PHE A 105 -3.24 -0.73 -7.55
CA PHE A 105 -2.26 -1.76 -7.26
C PHE A 105 -2.71 -3.11 -7.82
N GLU A 106 -1.79 -3.85 -8.41
CA GLU A 106 -2.05 -5.18 -8.97
C GLU A 106 -2.39 -6.19 -7.86
N GLU A 107 -3.38 -7.04 -8.12
CA GLU A 107 -3.88 -7.99 -7.13
C GLU A 107 -2.81 -9.03 -6.75
N GLU A 108 -2.03 -9.52 -7.72
CA GLU A 108 -0.92 -10.46 -7.47
C GLU A 108 0.16 -9.87 -6.55
N LEU A 109 0.50 -8.59 -6.73
CA LEU A 109 1.43 -7.89 -5.84
C LEU A 109 0.84 -7.67 -4.45
N TRP A 110 -0.47 -7.45 -4.38
CA TRP A 110 -1.18 -7.35 -3.11
C TRP A 110 -1.14 -8.67 -2.34
N GLU A 111 -1.39 -9.81 -2.98
CA GLU A 111 -1.37 -11.13 -2.35
C GLU A 111 -0.05 -11.41 -1.63
N GLY A 112 1.08 -11.11 -2.26
CA GLY A 112 2.40 -11.22 -1.63
C GLY A 112 2.59 -10.29 -0.43
N SER A 113 2.04 -9.07 -0.51
CA SER A 113 2.09 -8.10 0.59
C SER A 113 1.21 -8.52 1.76
N GLU A 114 0.02 -9.05 1.47
CA GLU A 114 -0.90 -9.60 2.45
C GLU A 114 -0.33 -10.84 3.15
N ALA A 115 0.34 -11.73 2.41
CA ALA A 115 0.99 -12.89 3.01
C ALA A 115 2.01 -12.48 4.08
N ARG A 116 2.77 -11.40 3.84
CA ARG A 116 3.71 -10.84 4.84
C ARG A 116 3.01 -10.16 6.01
N LEU A 117 1.88 -9.50 5.77
CA LEU A 117 1.04 -8.96 6.85
C LEU A 117 0.49 -10.09 7.73
N LYS A 118 -0.01 -11.19 7.13
CA LYS A 118 -0.45 -12.39 7.84
C LYS A 118 0.67 -13.02 8.65
N ASP A 119 1.86 -13.15 8.07
CA ASP A 119 3.07 -13.63 8.75
C ASP A 119 3.40 -12.77 9.99
N SER A 120 3.35 -11.45 9.87
CA SER A 120 3.54 -10.54 11.02
C SER A 120 2.45 -10.75 12.09
N LEU A 121 1.19 -10.90 11.67
CA LEU A 121 0.06 -11.14 12.56
C LEU A 121 0.03 -12.56 13.14
N SER A 122 0.89 -13.48 12.71
CA SER A 122 1.03 -14.80 13.34
C SER A 122 1.67 -14.69 14.72
N ASN A 123 2.50 -13.67 14.95
CA ASN A 123 3.14 -13.41 16.23
C ASN A 123 2.13 -12.75 17.21
N PRO A 124 1.87 -13.35 18.39
CA PRO A 124 0.95 -12.80 19.40
C PRO A 124 1.36 -11.38 19.87
N SER A 125 2.65 -11.12 20.07
CA SER A 125 3.15 -9.81 20.51
C SER A 125 2.81 -8.69 19.51
N ILE A 126 2.81 -9.02 18.21
CA ILE A 126 2.42 -8.07 17.14
C ILE A 126 0.90 -7.86 17.13
N ARG A 127 0.10 -8.90 17.40
CA ARG A 127 -1.36 -8.75 17.52
C ARG A 127 -1.76 -7.89 18.73
N GLU A 128 -1.08 -8.03 19.85
CA GLU A 128 -1.27 -7.18 21.03
C GLU A 128 -0.95 -5.72 20.73
N TRP A 129 0.24 -5.47 20.16
CA TRP A 129 0.63 -4.14 19.68
C TRP A 129 -0.39 -3.54 18.70
N TRP A 130 -0.90 -4.36 17.77
CA TRP A 130 -1.92 -3.93 16.81
C TRP A 130 -3.20 -3.48 17.52
N GLY A 131 -3.65 -4.20 18.55
CA GLY A 131 -4.84 -3.85 19.34
C GLY A 131 -4.78 -2.43 19.92
N GLU A 132 -3.58 -1.99 20.32
CA GLU A 132 -3.31 -0.66 20.85
C GLU A 132 -3.14 0.39 19.75
N SER A 133 -2.51 0.01 18.64
CA SER A 133 -2.10 0.93 17.57
C SER A 133 -3.17 1.15 16.50
N ARG A 134 -4.15 0.25 16.36
CA ARG A 134 -5.16 0.28 15.28
C ARG A 134 -5.93 1.60 15.17
N GLY A 135 -6.02 2.37 16.25
CA GLY A 135 -6.65 3.69 16.28
C GLY A 135 -5.96 4.75 15.39
N PHE A 136 -4.68 4.54 15.04
CA PHE A 136 -3.91 5.45 14.18
C PHE A 136 -4.10 5.21 12.67
N TYR A 137 -4.92 4.22 12.31
CA TYR A 137 -5.12 3.79 10.93
C TYR A 137 -6.56 4.04 10.46
N ALA A 138 -6.74 4.13 9.15
CA ALA A 138 -8.02 4.25 8.50
C ALA A 138 -8.94 3.08 8.89
N ARG A 139 -10.18 3.37 9.27
CA ARG A 139 -11.17 2.38 9.72
C ARG A 139 -11.38 1.20 8.76
N SER A 140 -11.17 1.41 7.45
CA SER A 140 -11.24 0.32 6.47
C SER A 140 -10.06 -0.64 6.56
N PHE A 141 -8.86 -0.11 6.75
CA PHE A 141 -7.67 -0.92 6.94
C PHE A 141 -7.71 -1.60 8.31
N ALA A 142 -8.11 -0.88 9.35
CA ALA A 142 -8.20 -1.45 10.69
C ALA A 142 -9.14 -2.66 10.74
N ARG A 143 -10.34 -2.55 10.15
CA ARG A 143 -11.28 -3.69 10.03
C ARG A 143 -10.71 -4.86 9.24
N TYR A 144 -9.91 -4.57 8.21
CA TYR A 144 -9.27 -5.61 7.40
C TYR A 144 -8.25 -6.40 8.21
N VAL A 145 -7.35 -5.68 8.88
CA VAL A 145 -6.30 -6.26 9.74
C VAL A 145 -6.91 -6.99 10.94
N ASP A 146 -7.98 -6.47 11.54
CA ASP A 146 -8.70 -7.14 12.63
C ASP A 146 -9.22 -8.53 12.18
N GLY A 147 -9.75 -8.61 10.95
CA GLY A 147 -10.17 -9.89 10.37
C GLY A 147 -9.02 -10.86 10.16
N LEU A 148 -7.88 -10.39 9.65
CA LEU A 148 -6.67 -11.20 9.50
C LEU A 148 -6.11 -11.65 10.85
N ALA A 149 -6.04 -10.75 11.83
CA ALA A 149 -5.54 -11.05 13.17
C ALA A 149 -6.38 -12.13 13.86
N ALA A 150 -7.71 -12.08 13.71
CA ALA A 150 -8.60 -13.12 14.22
C ALA A 150 -8.37 -14.48 13.54
N GLN A 151 -8.17 -14.49 12.22
CA GLN A 151 -7.85 -15.73 11.47
C GLN A 151 -6.52 -16.34 11.93
N MET A 152 -5.48 -15.52 12.10
CA MET A 152 -4.16 -16.00 12.53
C MET A 152 -4.17 -16.46 14.00
N ALA A 153 -4.95 -15.80 14.86
CA ALA A 153 -5.13 -16.23 16.24
C ALA A 153 -5.84 -17.60 16.33
N ALA A 154 -6.86 -17.83 15.48
CA ALA A 154 -7.55 -19.11 15.41
C ALA A 154 -6.62 -20.23 14.89
N ALA A 155 -5.86 -19.96 13.82
CA ALA A 155 -4.94 -20.93 13.24
C ALA A 155 -3.79 -21.32 14.19
N ALA A 156 -3.39 -20.43 15.11
CA ALA A 156 -2.37 -20.73 16.12
C ALA A 156 -2.90 -21.53 17.32
N ALA A 157 -4.22 -21.68 17.44
CA ALA A 157 -4.87 -22.42 18.53
C ALA A 157 -5.23 -23.87 18.15
N GLU A 158 -5.09 -24.24 16.88
CA GLU A 158 -5.22 -25.60 16.34
C GLU A 158 -3.89 -26.37 16.40
#